data_AF-A0A357AJF0-F1
#
_entry.id   AF-A0A357AJF0-F1
#
_cell.length_a   1.000
_cell.length_b   1.000
_cell.length_c   1.000
_cell.angle_alpha   90.00
_cell.angle_beta   90.00
_cell.angle_gamma   90.00
#
_symmetry.space_group_name_H-M   'P 1'
#
loop_
_entity.id
_entity.type
_entity.pdbx_description
1 polymer ?
#
loop_
_entity_poly.entity_id
_entity_poly.type
_entity_poly.pdbx_seq_one_letter_code
_entity_poly.pdbx_strand_id
1 'polypeptide(L)'
;MEQKYIESTKILKALADPKRLRIVDMLSCGELCACKILEEFHITQPTLSHDMKVLIKAGIVNARPEGKWTHYSLNNENLQAFYKQLGEVFCSTPDCICHRKGGDT
;
A
#
# COMPACT_ATOMS: atom_id res chain seq x y z
N MET A 1 13.79 -12.49 9.64
CA MET A 1 13.05 -13.42 8.74
C MET A 1 11.53 -13.26 8.84
N GLU A 2 10.98 -12.83 9.97
CA GLU A 2 9.53 -12.52 10.14
C GLU A 2 9.10 -11.16 9.55
N GLN A 3 10.07 -10.24 9.37
CA GLN A 3 9.82 -8.89 8.87
C GLN A 3 9.04 -8.86 7.54
N LYS A 4 9.32 -9.79 6.61
CA LYS A 4 8.61 -9.82 5.32
C LYS A 4 7.10 -10.06 5.47
N TYR A 5 6.69 -10.88 6.44
CA TYR A 5 5.28 -11.15 6.72
C TYR A 5 4.61 -9.96 7.38
N ILE A 6 5.31 -9.29 8.30
CA ILE A 6 4.80 -8.08 8.96
C ILE A 6 4.59 -6.96 7.95
N GLU A 7 5.57 -6.67 7.09
CA GLU A 7 5.45 -5.61 6.08
C GLU A 7 4.37 -5.93 5.04
N SER A 8 4.34 -7.17 4.52
CA SER A 8 3.28 -7.58 3.58
C SER A 8 1.90 -7.46 4.22
N THR A 9 1.75 -7.88 5.48
CA THR A 9 0.49 -7.76 6.23
C THR A 9 0.06 -6.32 6.43
N LYS A 10 1.01 -5.41 6.68
CA LYS A 10 0.73 -3.98 6.84
C LYS A 10 0.14 -3.36 5.57
N ILE A 11 0.71 -3.69 4.40
CA ILE A 11 0.19 -3.25 3.09
C ILE A 11 -1.18 -3.89 2.83
N LEU A 12 -1.32 -5.21 3.02
CA LEU A 12 -2.58 -5.91 2.81
C LEU A 12 -3.72 -5.37 3.69
N LYS A 13 -3.45 -5.08 4.98
CA LYS A 13 -4.43 -4.47 5.89
C LYS A 13 -4.86 -3.07 5.42
N ALA A 14 -3.92 -2.28 4.90
CA ALA A 14 -4.26 -0.98 4.32
C ALA A 14 -5.09 -1.13 3.04
N LEU A 15 -4.86 -2.15 2.21
CA LEU A 15 -5.64 -2.42 1.00
C LEU A 15 -6.97 -3.16 1.24
N ALA A 16 -7.17 -3.78 2.41
CA ALA A 16 -8.39 -4.51 2.76
C ALA A 16 -9.59 -3.57 3.07
N ASP A 17 -9.84 -2.61 2.18
CA ASP A 17 -10.94 -1.66 2.23
C ASP A 17 -11.28 -1.23 0.79
N PRO A 18 -12.54 -1.42 0.34
CA PRO A 18 -12.93 -1.15 -1.04
C PRO A 18 -12.68 0.30 -1.50
N LYS A 19 -12.86 1.28 -0.61
CA LYS A 19 -12.64 2.70 -0.93
C LYS A 19 -11.16 2.97 -1.11
N ARG A 20 -10.30 2.44 -0.22
CA ARG A 20 -8.84 2.58 -0.36
C ARG A 20 -8.31 1.90 -1.62
N LEU A 21 -8.84 0.73 -1.99
CA LEU A 21 -8.50 0.09 -3.26
C LEU A 21 -8.87 0.96 -4.47
N ARG A 22 -10.07 1.56 -4.49
CA ARG A 22 -10.46 2.49 -5.56
C ARG A 22 -9.57 3.74 -5.61
N ILE A 23 -9.15 4.28 -4.46
CA ILE A 23 -8.20 5.40 -4.43
C ILE A 23 -6.88 5.00 -5.07
N VAL A 24 -6.35 3.83 -4.72
CA VAL A 24 -5.10 3.31 -5.29
C VAL A 24 -5.24 3.09 -6.80
N ASP A 25 -6.38 2.58 -7.25
CA ASP A 25 -6.70 2.42 -8.68
C ASP A 25 -6.71 3.76 -9.42
N MET A 26 -7.35 4.80 -8.88
CA MET A 26 -7.29 6.14 -9.47
C MET A 26 -5.85 6.68 -9.57
N LEU A 27 -5.04 6.45 -8.53
CA LEU A 27 -3.63 6.88 -8.49
C LEU A 27 -2.73 6.05 -9.42
N SER A 28 -3.19 4.89 -9.90
CA SER A 28 -2.47 4.10 -10.90
C SER A 28 -2.36 4.82 -12.25
N CYS A 29 -3.28 5.74 -12.52
CA CYS A 29 -3.27 6.60 -13.71
C CYS A 29 -2.29 7.78 -13.59
N GLY A 30 -1.74 8.06 -12.40
CA GLY A 30 -0.79 9.14 -12.17
C GLY A 30 -1.02 9.91 -10.87
N GLU A 31 -0.26 10.99 -10.70
CA GLU A 31 -0.40 11.89 -9.54
C GLU A 31 -1.74 12.64 -9.59
N LEU A 32 -2.47 12.69 -8.47
CA LEU A 32 -3.74 13.39 -8.35
C LEU A 32 -3.77 14.34 -7.15
N CYS A 33 -4.37 15.51 -7.35
CA CYS A 33 -4.73 16.42 -6.25
C CYS A 33 -5.77 15.77 -5.33
N ALA A 34 -5.64 16.00 -4.02
CA ALA A 34 -6.65 15.62 -3.02
C ALA A 34 -8.07 16.10 -3.38
N CYS A 35 -8.18 17.27 -4.01
CA CYS A 35 -9.42 17.83 -4.51
C CYS A 35 -10.12 16.93 -5.55
N LYS A 36 -9.36 16.36 -6.49
CA LYS A 36 -9.89 15.44 -7.51
C LYS A 36 -10.37 14.11 -6.93
N ILE A 37 -9.70 13.63 -5.90
CA ILE A 37 -10.11 12.42 -5.21
C ILE A 37 -11.39 12.68 -4.39
N LEU A 38 -11.53 13.85 -3.76
CA LEU A 38 -12.77 14.22 -3.06
C LEU A 38 -13.98 14.29 -4.00
N GLU A 39 -13.80 14.87 -5.19
CA GLU A 39 -14.85 15.00 -6.21
C GLU A 39 -15.42 13.63 -6.60
N GLU A 40 -14.57 12.63 -6.84
CA GLU A 40 -14.98 11.28 -7.28
C GLU A 40 -15.73 10.48 -6.19
N PHE A 41 -15.28 10.56 -4.94
CA PHE A 41 -15.84 9.71 -3.88
C PHE A 41 -17.07 10.31 -3.18
N HIS A 42 -17.42 11.57 -3.47
CA HIS A 42 -18.50 12.29 -2.77
C HIS A 42 -18.37 12.22 -1.23
N ILE A 43 -17.14 12.18 -0.72
CA ILE A 43 -16.83 12.09 0.72
C ILE A 43 -16.36 13.41 1.29
N THR A 44 -16.31 13.47 2.62
CA THR A 44 -15.75 14.60 3.34
C THR A 44 -14.22 14.57 3.38
N GLN A 45 -13.62 15.76 3.50
CA GLN A 45 -12.16 15.92 3.65
C GLN A 45 -11.56 15.15 4.85
N PRO A 46 -12.19 15.11 6.05
CA PRO A 46 -11.70 14.29 7.15
C PRO A 46 -11.61 12.78 6.83
N THR A 47 -12.60 12.25 6.11
CA THR A 47 -12.62 10.85 5.69
C THR A 47 -11.44 10.55 4.75
N LEU A 48 -11.27 11.36 3.69
CA LEU A 48 -10.15 11.19 2.78
C LEU A 48 -8.79 11.31 3.48
N SER A 49 -8.66 12.28 4.39
CA SER A 49 -7.41 12.49 5.13
C SER A 49 -7.05 11.30 6.00
N HIS A 50 -8.04 10.60 6.57
CA HIS A 50 -7.81 9.37 7.30
C HIS A 50 -7.29 8.26 6.39
N ASP A 51 -7.95 8.02 5.26
CA ASP A 51 -7.54 6.97 4.32
C ASP A 51 -6.13 7.23 3.77
N MET A 52 -5.83 8.47 3.40
CA MET A 52 -4.50 8.86 2.91
C MET A 52 -3.43 8.65 3.97
N LYS A 53 -3.69 8.98 5.24
CA LYS A 53 -2.75 8.68 6.33
C LYS A 53 -2.49 7.19 6.48
N VAL A 54 -3.50 6.34 6.32
CA VAL A 54 -3.34 4.88 6.36
C VAL A 54 -2.48 4.40 5.20
N LEU A 55 -2.78 4.85 3.97
CA LEU A 55 -2.04 4.49 2.77
C LEU A 55 -0.57 4.97 2.79
N ILE A 56 -0.32 6.19 3.27
CA ILE A 56 1.03 6.74 3.45
C ILE A 56 1.80 5.96 4.50
N LYS A 57 1.19 5.68 5.67
CA LYS A 57 1.85 4.88 6.72
C LYS A 57 2.19 3.46 6.24
N ALA A 58 1.36 2.89 5.38
CA ALA A 58 1.61 1.61 4.73
C ALA A 58 2.67 1.67 3.62
N GLY A 59 3.10 2.86 3.21
CA GLY A 59 4.05 3.07 2.12
C GLY A 59 3.45 2.82 0.73
N ILE A 60 2.13 2.86 0.59
CA ILE A 60 1.44 2.64 -0.71
C ILE A 60 1.42 3.95 -1.51
N VAL A 61 1.28 5.08 -0.82
CA VAL A 61 1.08 6.40 -1.41
C VAL A 61 2.15 7.37 -0.91
N ASN A 62 2.66 8.20 -1.82
CA ASN A 62 3.47 9.36 -1.51
C ASN A 62 2.59 10.62 -1.47
N ALA A 63 3.00 11.60 -0.67
CA ALA A 63 2.29 12.87 -0.53
C ALA A 63 3.24 14.04 -0.80
N ARG A 64 2.84 14.94 -1.69
CA ARG A 64 3.57 16.15 -2.06
C ARG A 64 2.69 17.38 -1.82
N PRO A 65 3.04 18.26 -0.87
CA PRO A 65 2.32 19.52 -0.69
C PRO A 65 2.49 20.42 -1.92
N GLU A 66 1.38 20.97 -2.44
CA GLU A 66 1.38 21.92 -3.55
C GLU A 66 0.32 23.01 -3.29
N GLY A 67 0.78 24.16 -2.81
CA GLY A 67 -0.09 25.27 -2.42
C GLY A 67 -1.04 24.88 -1.28
N LYS A 68 -2.35 25.03 -1.50
CA LYS A 68 -3.39 24.69 -0.52
C LYS A 68 -3.67 23.18 -0.45
N TRP A 69 -3.28 22.43 -1.48
CA TRP A 69 -3.67 21.03 -1.63
C TRP A 69 -2.46 20.11 -1.54
N THR A 70 -2.73 18.83 -1.31
CA THR A 70 -1.73 17.77 -1.35
C THR A 70 -1.96 16.96 -2.60
N HIS A 71 -0.90 16.69 -3.33
CA HIS A 71 -0.87 15.77 -4.45
C HIS A 71 -0.41 14.40 -3.96
N TYR A 72 -1.08 13.36 -4.44
CA TYR A 72 -0.80 11.99 -4.08
C TYR A 72 -0.37 11.21 -5.31
N SER A 73 0.60 10.30 -5.15
CA SER A 73 1.03 9.36 -6.18
C SER A 73 1.26 8.00 -5.56
N LEU A 74 1.25 6.94 -6.36
CA LEU A 74 1.69 5.63 -5.87
C LEU A 74 3.19 5.64 -5.55
N ASN A 75 3.56 4.93 -4.50
CA ASN A 75 4.95 4.60 -4.21
C ASN A 75 5.32 3.32 -4.99
N ASN A 76 5.67 3.51 -6.26
CA ASN A 76 5.97 2.41 -7.17
C ASN A 76 7.12 1.52 -6.68
N GLU A 77 8.15 2.11 -6.07
CA GLU A 77 9.28 1.36 -5.52
C GLU A 77 8.82 0.36 -4.45
N ASN A 78 8.05 0.84 -3.47
CA ASN A 78 7.56 -0.01 -2.41
C ASN A 78 6.52 -1.03 -2.90
N LEU A 79 5.67 -0.67 -3.86
CA LEU A 79 4.72 -1.60 -4.48
C LEU A 79 5.42 -2.72 -5.27
N GLN A 80 6.49 -2.42 -5.99
CA GLN A 80 7.28 -3.44 -6.67
C GLN A 80 7.95 -4.40 -5.68
N ALA A 81 8.50 -3.88 -4.58
CA ALA A 81 9.04 -4.71 -3.51
C ALA A 81 7.94 -5.60 -2.89
N PHE A 82 6.75 -5.06 -2.66
CA PHE A 82 5.60 -5.81 -2.17
C PHE A 82 5.15 -6.91 -3.13
N TYR A 83 5.04 -6.66 -4.43
CA TYR A 83 4.69 -7.70 -5.41
C TYR A 83 5.67 -8.86 -5.40
N LYS A 84 6.97 -8.57 -5.33
CA LYS A 84 8.01 -9.60 -5.22
C LYS A 84 7.84 -10.43 -3.95
N GLN A 85 7.71 -9.77 -2.80
CA GLN A 85 7.54 -10.45 -1.52
C GLN A 85 6.28 -11.32 -1.48
N LEU A 86 5.17 -10.81 -2.01
CA LEU A 86 3.91 -11.54 -2.04
C LEU A 86 3.98 -12.74 -2.99
N GLY A 87 4.67 -12.60 -4.13
CA GLY A 87 4.96 -13.71 -5.04
C GLY A 87 5.75 -14.84 -4.39
N GLU A 88 6.72 -14.52 -3.53
CA GLU A 88 7.45 -15.52 -2.74
C GLU A 88 6.57 -16.28 -1.73
N VAL A 89 5.45 -15.69 -1.31
CA VAL A 89 4.48 -16.33 -0.40
C VAL A 89 3.53 -17.26 -1.17
N PHE A 90 3.16 -16.90 -2.40
CA PHE A 90 2.23 -17.68 -3.22
C PHE A 90 2.88 -18.82 -4.01
N CYS A 91 4.20 -18.81 -4.14
CA CYS A 91 4.95 -19.82 -4.87
C CYS A 91 5.78 -20.70 -3.93
N SER A 92 5.96 -21.97 -4.30
CA SER A 92 6.94 -22.83 -3.65
C SER A 92 8.35 -22.33 -3.97
N THR A 93 8.99 -21.69 -3.00
CA THR A 93 10.35 -21.17 -3.11
C THR A 93 11.33 -22.03 -2.32
N PRO A 94 12.62 -22.06 -2.67
CA PRO A 94 13.65 -22.74 -1.86
C PRO A 94 13.64 -22.28 -0.40
N ASP A 95 13.40 -20.98 -0.17
CA ASP A 95 13.29 -20.36 1.15
C ASP A 95 11.93 -20.56 1.84
N CYS A 96 11.09 -21.47 1.35
CA CYS A 96 9.79 -21.77 1.96
C CYS A 96 9.94 -22.15 3.44
N ILE A 97 8.98 -21.70 4.27
CA ILE A 97 8.95 -22.02 5.71
C ILE A 97 8.94 -23.52 5.98
N CYS A 98 8.42 -24.33 5.05
CA CYS A 98 8.42 -25.79 5.14
C CYS A 98 9.81 -26.42 4.98
N HIS A 99 10.72 -25.78 4.23
CA HIS A 99 12.07 -26.31 3.98
C HIS A 99 13.08 -25.92 5.08
N ARG A 100 12.70 -25.05 6.03
CA ARG A 100 13.59 -24.55 7.10
C ARG A 100 13.67 -25.43 8.35
N LYS A 101 13.13 -26.65 8.33
CA LYS A 101 13.23 -27.55 9.49
C LYS A 101 14.56 -28.32 9.49
N GLY A 102 15.50 -27.87 10.31
CA GLY A 102 16.65 -28.67 10.77
C GLY A 102 17.82 -27.82 11.31
N GLY A 103 17.88 -27.64 12.63
CA GLY A 103 18.93 -26.94 13.40
C GLY A 103 18.30 -25.85 14.28
N ASP A 104 18.15 -25.94 15.60
CA ASP A 104 18.98 -26.63 16.59
C ASP A 104 18.14 -27.24 17.72
N THR A 105 18.75 -28.25 18.34
CA THR A 105 18.61 -28.67 19.75
C THR A 105 18.41 -27.52 20.73
#